data_AF-A0A561F145-F1
#
_entry.id   AF-A0A561F145-F1
#
_cell.length_a   1.000
_cell.length_b   1.000
_cell.length_c   1.000
_cell.angle_alpha   90.00
_cell.angle_beta   90.00
_cell.angle_gamma   90.00
#
_symmetry.space_group_name_H-M   'P 1'
#
loop_
_entity.id
_entity.type
_entity.pdbx_description
1 polymer ?
#
loop_
_entity_poly.entity_id
_entity_poly.type
_entity_poly.pdbx_seq_one_letter_code
_entity_poly.pdbx_strand_id
1 'polypeptide(L)'
;MSAQDAALAPPGTVRPVRTALRWAALLVLLLLGVFELLWGAGGLAGSSQAAQRPGHSSVEGLARRIGCTAEITTDAADLRQGMCTSGGEEIWIATFPTPGAQDAWTSEAKAYGGSYLVGDGWVVVLSDATADLLHGLLGGVIVSGADHTGEHAHAGSG
;
A
#
# COMPACT_ATOMS: atom_id res chain seq x y z
N MET A 1 -9.69 82.30 -13.06
CA MET A 1 -10.07 81.29 -14.08
C MET A 1 -8.91 81.15 -15.05
N SER A 2 -8.63 79.90 -15.42
CA SER A 2 -7.68 79.41 -16.43
C SER A 2 -6.22 79.21 -16.00
N ALA A 3 -5.93 77.91 -15.85
CA ALA A 3 -4.62 77.29 -15.71
C ALA A 3 -3.93 77.16 -17.08
N GLN A 4 -2.61 77.09 -17.06
CA GLN A 4 -1.77 76.80 -18.23
C GLN A 4 -0.92 75.56 -17.93
N ASP A 5 -0.96 74.61 -18.86
CA ASP A 5 -0.15 73.41 -18.95
C ASP A 5 1.36 73.69 -19.04
N ALA A 6 2.17 72.89 -18.34
CA ALA A 6 3.55 72.55 -18.72
C ALA A 6 4.06 71.35 -17.89
N ALA A 7 3.87 70.16 -18.43
CA ALA A 7 4.91 69.15 -18.69
C ALA A 7 6.09 68.92 -17.71
N LEU A 8 6.22 67.63 -17.34
CA LEU A 8 7.44 66.79 -17.26
C LEU A 8 8.25 66.67 -15.94
N ALA A 9 7.92 65.58 -15.21
CA ALA A 9 8.77 64.55 -14.56
C ALA A 9 9.63 64.82 -13.30
N PRO A 10 9.50 63.94 -12.29
CA PRO A 10 10.63 63.44 -11.49
C PRO A 10 10.66 61.88 -11.46
N PRO A 11 11.58 61.26 -10.72
CA PRO A 11 13.03 61.22 -10.90
C PRO A 11 13.52 59.81 -11.35
N GLY A 12 14.75 59.75 -11.87
CA GLY A 12 15.41 58.53 -12.32
C GLY A 12 15.33 57.37 -11.32
N THR A 13 14.71 56.28 -11.74
CA THR A 13 14.62 55.04 -10.97
C THR A 13 15.82 54.16 -11.30
N VAL A 14 16.88 54.22 -10.50
CA VAL A 14 17.98 53.25 -10.58
C VAL A 14 17.77 52.16 -9.51
N ARG A 15 17.86 50.91 -9.99
CA ARG A 15 18.09 49.63 -9.29
C ARG A 15 16.88 48.73 -8.98
N PRO A 16 16.16 48.19 -10.00
CA PRO A 16 15.30 47.02 -9.82
C PRO A 16 16.06 45.67 -9.93
N VAL A 17 17.40 45.68 -10.04
CA VAL A 17 18.17 44.45 -10.36
C VAL A 17 18.39 43.52 -9.16
N ARG A 18 18.33 44.03 -7.92
CA ARG A 18 18.60 43.21 -6.71
C ARG A 18 17.37 42.44 -6.19
N THR A 19 16.17 42.84 -6.60
CA THR A 19 14.91 42.16 -6.24
C THR A 19 14.55 41.06 -7.24
N ALA A 20 14.90 41.21 -8.52
CA ALA A 20 14.61 40.22 -9.56
C ALA A 20 15.27 38.84 -9.31
N LEU A 21 16.48 38.80 -8.73
CA LEU A 21 17.17 37.53 -8.46
C LEU A 21 16.55 36.71 -7.32
N ARG A 22 15.89 37.35 -6.34
CA ARG A 22 15.27 36.62 -5.22
C ARG A 22 13.99 35.89 -5.63
N TRP A 23 13.24 36.46 -6.57
CA TRP A 23 12.02 35.84 -7.11
C TRP A 23 12.32 34.69 -8.09
N ALA A 24 13.40 34.79 -8.87
CA ALA A 24 13.85 33.71 -9.74
C ALA A 24 14.27 32.45 -8.94
N ALA A 25 14.98 32.62 -7.82
CA ALA A 25 15.39 31.50 -6.98
C ALA A 25 14.21 30.79 -6.29
N LEU A 26 13.18 31.55 -5.86
CA LEU A 26 11.96 30.99 -5.28
C LEU A 26 11.12 30.21 -6.30
N LEU A 27 11.02 30.71 -7.55
CA LEU A 27 10.32 29.99 -8.62
C LEU A 27 11.06 28.73 -9.06
N VAL A 28 12.40 28.75 -9.13
CA VAL A 28 13.20 27.54 -9.44
C VAL A 28 13.08 26.48 -8.33
N LEU A 29 13.11 26.86 -7.06
CA LEU A 29 12.89 25.94 -5.93
C LEU A 29 11.47 25.35 -5.93
N LEU A 30 10.45 26.15 -6.28
CA LEU A 30 9.07 25.68 -6.35
C LEU A 30 8.83 24.74 -7.54
N LEU A 31 9.50 24.98 -8.68
CA LEU A 31 9.45 24.09 -9.85
C LEU A 31 10.23 22.77 -9.63
N LEU A 32 11.38 22.80 -8.93
CA LEU A 32 12.10 21.58 -8.54
C LEU A 32 11.34 20.74 -7.50
N GLY A 33 10.61 21.39 -6.58
CA GLY A 33 9.78 20.67 -5.59
C GLY A 33 8.57 19.94 -6.21
N VAL A 34 7.97 20.48 -7.28
CA VAL A 34 6.82 19.85 -7.95
C VAL A 34 7.23 18.72 -8.90
N PHE A 35 8.45 18.76 -9.45
CA PHE A 35 8.97 17.70 -10.33
C PHE A 35 9.20 16.37 -9.57
N GLU A 36 9.61 16.43 -8.30
CA GLU A 36 9.79 15.25 -7.45
C GLU A 36 8.46 14.56 -7.07
N LEU A 37 7.35 15.29 -7.00
CA LEU A 37 6.03 14.70 -6.66
C LEU A 37 5.39 13.90 -7.80
N LEU A 38 5.87 14.06 -9.03
CA LEU A 38 5.30 13.40 -10.21
C LEU A 38 6.19 12.28 -10.76
N TRP A 39 7.42 12.09 -10.24
CA TRP A 39 8.29 10.99 -10.66
C TRP A 39 9.37 10.52 -9.64
N GLY A 40 9.37 10.99 -8.39
CA GLY A 40 10.44 10.66 -7.41
C GLY A 40 9.95 9.89 -6.20
N ALA A 41 10.37 8.62 -6.08
CA ALA A 41 10.26 7.86 -4.84
C ALA A 41 11.17 8.47 -3.76
N GLY A 42 10.63 8.88 -2.60
CA GLY A 42 11.47 9.23 -1.46
C GLY A 42 10.87 10.16 -0.42
N GLY A 43 9.64 9.91 0.03
CA GLY A 43 9.14 10.54 1.25
C GLY A 43 9.97 10.12 2.45
N LEU A 44 10.31 11.09 3.31
CA LEU A 44 11.04 10.95 4.58
C LEU A 44 10.19 10.25 5.67
N ALA A 45 9.45 9.21 5.30
CA ALA A 45 8.78 8.34 6.24
C ALA A 45 9.88 7.50 6.90
N GLY A 46 10.10 7.71 8.20
CA GLY A 46 10.85 6.78 9.00
C GLY A 46 10.21 5.41 8.85
N SER A 47 10.79 4.58 7.98
CA SER A 47 10.58 3.15 8.01
C SER A 47 11.06 2.72 9.39
N SER A 48 10.11 2.53 10.31
CA SER A 48 10.28 1.60 11.40
C SER A 48 10.71 0.32 10.73
N GLN A 49 12.01 0.07 10.78
CA GLN A 49 12.59 -1.17 10.30
C GLN A 49 12.13 -2.19 11.34
N ALA A 50 10.86 -2.64 11.21
CA ALA A 50 10.39 -3.85 11.82
C ALA A 50 11.44 -4.88 11.43
N ALA A 51 12.24 -5.28 12.41
CA ALA A 51 13.46 -6.03 12.19
C ALA A 51 13.13 -7.17 11.22
N GLN A 52 13.67 -7.10 10.00
CA GLN A 52 13.48 -8.13 9.00
C GLN A 52 14.19 -9.35 9.56
N ARG A 53 13.42 -10.20 10.24
CA ARG A 53 13.89 -11.43 10.84
C ARG A 53 14.38 -12.29 9.67
N PRO A 54 15.67 -12.63 9.59
CA PRO A 54 16.19 -13.46 8.51
C PRO A 54 15.41 -14.78 8.51
N GLY A 55 14.71 -15.09 7.42
CA GLY A 55 14.00 -16.35 7.22
C GLY A 55 12.50 -16.26 6.94
N HIS A 56 11.82 -15.15 7.26
CA HIS A 56 10.38 -15.03 7.04
C HIS A 56 10.09 -14.23 5.76
N SER A 57 9.21 -14.76 4.90
CA SER A 57 8.74 -14.01 3.72
C SER A 57 7.91 -12.81 4.17
N SER A 58 8.26 -11.59 3.74
CA SER A 58 7.43 -10.40 4.03
C SER A 58 6.19 -10.35 3.13
N VAL A 59 5.18 -9.57 3.53
CA VAL A 59 3.96 -9.32 2.72
C VAL A 59 4.33 -8.82 1.32
N GLU A 60 5.23 -7.85 1.24
CA GLU A 60 5.70 -7.25 -0.02
C GLU A 60 6.52 -8.24 -0.85
N GLY A 61 7.30 -9.11 -0.20
CA GLY A 61 8.06 -10.16 -0.85
C GLY A 61 7.16 -11.24 -1.47
N LEU A 62 6.12 -11.66 -0.76
CA LEU A 62 5.09 -12.58 -1.26
C LEU A 62 4.32 -11.97 -2.42
N ALA A 63 3.83 -10.75 -2.27
CA ALA A 63 3.12 -10.03 -3.33
C ALA A 63 3.95 -9.93 -4.61
N ARG A 64 5.24 -9.59 -4.49
CA ARG A 64 6.14 -9.49 -5.64
C ARG A 64 6.33 -10.83 -6.34
N ARG A 65 6.39 -11.95 -5.61
CA ARG A 65 6.45 -13.28 -6.23
C ARG A 65 5.17 -13.63 -6.96
N ILE A 66 4.01 -13.24 -6.41
CA ILE A 66 2.68 -13.38 -7.04
C ILE A 66 2.55 -12.49 -8.30
N GLY A 67 3.38 -11.45 -8.42
CA GLY A 67 3.36 -10.51 -9.54
C GLY A 67 2.51 -9.27 -9.29
N CYS A 68 2.25 -8.95 -8.03
CA CYS A 68 1.47 -7.78 -7.62
C CYS A 68 2.26 -6.90 -6.61
N THR A 69 1.77 -5.69 -6.36
CA THR A 69 2.27 -4.83 -5.29
C THR A 69 1.24 -4.79 -4.16
N ALA A 70 1.65 -5.16 -2.95
CA ALA A 70 0.76 -5.11 -1.80
C ALA A 70 0.56 -3.68 -1.29
N GLU A 71 -0.69 -3.34 -1.01
CA GLU A 71 -1.07 -2.27 -0.10
C GLU A 71 -1.16 -2.85 1.32
N ILE A 72 -0.45 -2.26 2.27
CA ILE A 72 -0.44 -2.73 3.66
C ILE A 72 -1.68 -2.20 4.37
N THR A 73 -2.55 -3.12 4.78
CA THR A 73 -3.83 -2.82 5.43
C THR A 73 -3.72 -2.90 6.96
N THR A 74 -2.75 -3.66 7.47
CA THR A 74 -2.54 -3.83 8.92
C THR A 74 -1.07 -4.06 9.21
N ASP A 75 -0.55 -3.34 10.20
CA ASP A 75 0.80 -3.50 10.73
C ASP A 75 0.73 -3.50 12.26
N ALA A 76 0.57 -4.68 12.84
CA ALA A 76 0.35 -4.88 14.27
C ALA A 76 1.45 -5.77 14.86
N ALA A 77 1.52 -5.82 16.20
CA ALA A 77 2.48 -6.66 16.89
C ALA A 77 2.30 -8.16 16.57
N ASP A 78 1.06 -8.57 16.31
CA ASP A 78 0.68 -9.98 16.16
C ASP A 78 0.59 -10.45 14.70
N LEU A 79 0.51 -9.52 13.74
CA LEU A 79 0.57 -9.80 12.31
C LEU A 79 0.82 -8.54 11.48
N ARG A 80 1.38 -8.74 10.29
CA ARG A 80 1.40 -7.74 9.21
C ARG A 80 0.63 -8.28 8.03
N GLN A 81 -0.34 -7.52 7.54
CA GLN A 81 -1.24 -7.89 6.45
C GLN A 81 -1.28 -6.83 5.37
N GLY A 82 -1.40 -7.28 4.14
CA GLY A 82 -1.72 -6.44 3.00
C GLY A 82 -2.59 -7.15 2.01
N MET A 83 -2.98 -6.40 0.98
CA MET A 83 -3.85 -6.83 -0.08
C MET A 83 -3.25 -6.41 -1.41
N CYS A 84 -3.42 -7.23 -2.43
CA CYS A 84 -3.12 -6.84 -3.80
C CYS A 84 -4.15 -7.43 -4.77
N THR A 85 -4.17 -6.95 -6.00
CA THR A 85 -4.95 -7.56 -7.07
C THR A 85 -4.02 -8.21 -8.10
N SER A 86 -4.29 -9.46 -8.47
CA SER A 86 -3.60 -10.17 -9.55
C SER A 86 -4.62 -10.92 -10.40
N GLY A 87 -4.53 -10.81 -11.73
CA GLY A 87 -5.47 -11.49 -12.62
C GLY A 87 -6.94 -11.07 -12.46
N GLY A 88 -7.22 -9.92 -11.82
CA GLY A 88 -8.57 -9.46 -11.51
C GLY A 88 -9.15 -10.00 -10.19
N GLU A 89 -8.37 -10.77 -9.43
CA GLU A 89 -8.75 -11.30 -8.13
C GLU A 89 -8.03 -10.57 -7.00
N GLU A 90 -8.74 -10.34 -5.90
CA GLU A 90 -8.19 -9.80 -4.66
C GLU A 90 -7.49 -10.90 -3.86
N ILE A 91 -6.23 -10.65 -3.50
CA ILE A 91 -5.37 -11.57 -2.78
C ILE A 91 -4.97 -10.91 -1.46
N TRP A 92 -5.32 -11.53 -0.35
CA TRP A 92 -4.89 -11.09 0.98
C TRP A 92 -3.66 -11.88 1.41
N ILE A 93 -2.69 -11.18 1.98
CA ILE A 93 -1.42 -11.77 2.41
C ILE A 93 -1.16 -11.34 3.85
N ALA A 94 -1.06 -12.31 4.75
CA ALA A 94 -0.72 -12.10 6.15
C ALA A 94 0.61 -12.79 6.48
N THR A 95 1.43 -12.13 7.31
CA THR A 95 2.69 -12.66 7.84
C THR A 95 2.67 -12.53 9.35
N PHE A 96 3.25 -13.52 10.02
CA PHE A 96 3.10 -13.68 11.47
C PHE A 96 4.45 -13.70 12.18
N PRO A 97 4.54 -13.13 13.40
CA PRO A 97 5.77 -13.08 14.17
C PRO A 97 6.13 -14.43 14.80
N THR A 98 5.15 -15.32 14.99
CA THR A 98 5.32 -16.65 15.59
C THR A 98 4.37 -17.67 14.95
N PRO A 99 4.70 -18.97 14.96
CA PRO A 99 3.79 -20.03 14.51
C PRO A 99 2.46 -20.03 15.26
N GLY A 100 2.47 -19.80 16.58
CA GLY A 100 1.23 -19.76 17.38
C GLY A 100 0.28 -18.62 16.99
N ALA A 101 0.82 -17.45 16.59
CA ALA A 101 0.01 -16.35 16.08
C ALA A 101 -0.65 -16.69 14.73
N GLN A 102 0.10 -17.38 13.86
CA GLN A 102 -0.43 -17.89 12.60
C GLN A 102 -1.54 -18.92 12.82
N ASP A 103 -1.29 -19.93 13.65
CA ASP A 103 -2.25 -21.01 13.91
C ASP A 103 -3.56 -20.47 14.50
N ALA A 104 -3.46 -19.57 15.48
CA ALA A 104 -4.62 -18.91 16.07
C ALA A 104 -5.43 -18.14 15.02
N TRP A 105 -4.74 -17.30 14.23
CA TRP A 105 -5.39 -16.52 13.18
C TRP A 105 -6.04 -17.41 12.12
N THR A 106 -5.36 -18.45 11.62
CA THR A 106 -5.92 -19.35 10.60
C THR A 106 -7.12 -20.13 11.15
N SER A 107 -7.08 -20.58 12.40
CA SER A 107 -8.20 -21.29 13.02
C SER A 107 -9.46 -20.45 13.08
N GLU A 108 -9.33 -19.17 13.42
CA GLU A 108 -10.45 -18.22 13.46
C GLU A 108 -10.89 -17.82 12.05
N ALA A 109 -9.93 -17.54 11.18
CA ALA A 109 -10.19 -17.02 9.83
C ALA A 109 -11.02 -18.00 9.00
N LYS A 110 -10.77 -19.32 9.10
CA LYS A 110 -11.50 -20.34 8.34
C LYS A 110 -13.02 -20.25 8.47
N ALA A 111 -13.54 -19.72 9.57
CA ALA A 111 -14.97 -19.51 9.74
C ALA A 111 -15.57 -18.52 8.73
N TYR A 112 -14.76 -17.72 8.03
CA TYR A 112 -15.21 -16.81 6.97
C TYR A 112 -15.33 -17.47 5.59
N GLY A 113 -14.86 -18.72 5.42
CA GLY A 113 -14.88 -19.43 4.14
C GLY A 113 -13.70 -19.07 3.21
N GLY A 114 -13.70 -19.62 1.99
CA GLY A 114 -12.63 -19.42 1.00
C GLY A 114 -11.44 -20.37 1.16
N SER A 115 -10.35 -20.10 0.44
CA SER A 115 -9.13 -20.90 0.46
C SER A 115 -7.95 -20.17 1.10
N TYR A 116 -7.20 -20.90 1.92
CA TYR A 116 -6.03 -20.41 2.65
C TYR A 116 -4.79 -21.19 2.21
N LEU A 117 -3.84 -20.54 1.55
CA LEU A 117 -2.53 -21.11 1.28
C LEU A 117 -1.61 -20.78 2.46
N VAL A 118 -1.25 -21.82 3.23
CA VAL A 118 -0.54 -21.70 4.51
C VAL A 118 0.92 -22.14 4.32
N GLY A 119 1.87 -21.25 4.57
CA GLY A 119 3.30 -21.58 4.61
C GLY A 119 3.94 -21.26 5.96
N ASP A 120 5.27 -21.34 6.05
CA ASP A 120 5.99 -21.06 7.30
C ASP A 120 5.99 -19.57 7.63
N GLY A 121 5.14 -19.16 8.59
CA GLY A 121 5.01 -17.78 9.05
C GLY A 121 4.17 -16.87 8.15
N TRP A 122 3.40 -17.41 7.20
CA TRP A 122 2.55 -16.63 6.30
C TRP A 122 1.31 -17.39 5.82
N VAL A 123 0.27 -16.63 5.50
CA VAL A 123 -0.97 -17.14 4.89
C VAL A 123 -1.38 -16.23 3.76
N VAL A 124 -1.81 -16.80 2.64
CA VAL A 124 -2.48 -16.09 1.56
C VAL A 124 -3.94 -16.54 1.53
N VAL A 125 -4.88 -15.59 1.49
CA VAL A 125 -6.32 -15.86 1.32
C VAL A 125 -6.73 -15.48 -0.09
N LEU A 126 -7.42 -16.40 -0.76
CA LEU A 126 -7.79 -16.27 -2.16
C LEU A 126 -8.92 -17.25 -2.52
N SER A 127 -9.38 -17.19 -3.77
CA SER A 127 -10.33 -18.14 -4.33
C SER A 127 -9.72 -19.53 -4.52
N ASP A 128 -10.57 -20.54 -4.53
CA ASP A 128 -10.16 -21.93 -4.74
C ASP A 128 -9.45 -22.13 -6.09
N ALA A 129 -9.90 -21.43 -7.14
CA ALA A 129 -9.31 -21.53 -8.48
C ALA A 129 -7.86 -21.04 -8.53
N THR A 130 -7.53 -20.03 -7.71
CA THR A 130 -6.18 -19.44 -7.68
C THR A 130 -5.26 -20.17 -6.68
N ALA A 131 -5.82 -20.97 -5.76
CA ALA A 131 -5.09 -21.66 -4.70
C ALA A 131 -4.04 -22.64 -5.24
N ASP A 132 -4.42 -23.48 -6.21
CA ASP A 132 -3.50 -24.46 -6.81
C ASP A 132 -2.34 -23.80 -7.55
N LEU A 133 -2.62 -22.70 -8.26
CA LEU A 133 -1.59 -21.95 -8.98
C LEU A 133 -0.57 -21.36 -8.01
N LEU A 134 -1.04 -20.70 -6.95
CA LEU A 134 -0.16 -20.11 -5.95
C LEU A 134 0.55 -21.16 -5.09
N HIS A 135 -0.05 -22.32 -4.87
CA HIS A 135 0.63 -23.45 -4.25
C HIS A 135 1.84 -23.91 -5.08
N GLY A 136 1.69 -24.04 -6.40
CA GLY A 136 2.81 -24.38 -7.28
C GLY A 136 3.93 -23.31 -7.29
N LEU A 137 3.56 -22.05 -7.09
CA LEU A 137 4.50 -20.91 -7.10
C LEU A 137 5.22 -20.69 -5.76
N LEU A 138 4.49 -20.79 -4.65
CA LEU A 138 4.95 -20.39 -3.32
C LEU A 138 5.20 -21.59 -2.39
N GLY A 139 4.70 -22.78 -2.76
CA GLY A 139 4.62 -23.93 -1.86
C GLY A 139 3.48 -23.76 -0.85
N GLY A 140 3.67 -24.32 0.36
CA GLY A 140 2.67 -24.29 1.42
C GLY A 140 1.60 -25.39 1.28
N VAL A 141 0.58 -25.33 2.12
CA VAL A 141 -0.54 -26.27 2.14
C VAL A 141 -1.85 -25.49 1.97
N ILE A 142 -2.72 -25.97 1.10
CA ILE A 142 -4.06 -25.39 0.92
C ILE A 142 -4.97 -25.92 2.03
N VAL A 143 -5.63 -25.01 2.74
CA VAL A 143 -6.61 -25.28 3.79
C VAL A 143 -7.92 -24.63 3.40
N SER A 144 -9.01 -25.39 3.35
CA SER A 144 -10.35 -24.86 3.07
C SER A 144 -10.97 -24.23 4.31
N GLY A 145 -11.61 -23.08 4.13
CA GLY A 145 -12.52 -22.48 5.09
C GLY A 145 -13.83 -23.28 5.23
N ALA A 146 -14.72 -22.80 6.09
CA ALA A 146 -16.05 -23.37 6.25
C ALA A 146 -16.92 -23.10 5.01
N ASP A 147 -17.69 -24.12 4.61
CA ASP A 147 -18.71 -23.99 3.57
C ASP A 147 -19.95 -23.31 4.14
N HIS A 148 -20.31 -22.14 3.58
CA HIS A 148 -21.49 -21.37 3.99
C HIS A 148 -22.67 -21.50 3.01
N THR A 149 -22.56 -22.39 2.03
CA THR A 149 -23.64 -22.73 1.09
C THR A 149 -24.70 -23.52 1.84
N GLY A 150 -25.66 -22.81 2.43
CA GLY A 150 -26.65 -23.36 3.34
C GLY A 150 -27.50 -24.48 2.73
N GLU A 151 -27.47 -25.65 3.37
CA GLU A 151 -28.59 -26.58 3.33
C GLU A 151 -29.70 -25.99 4.20
N HIS A 152 -30.61 -25.21 3.60
CA HIS A 152 -31.90 -24.89 4.22
C HIS A 152 -32.72 -26.19 4.28
N ALA A 153 -32.38 -27.08 5.21
CA ALA A 153 -33.25 -28.18 5.58
C ALA A 153 -34.50 -27.58 6.21
N HIS A 154 -35.54 -27.38 5.39
CA HIS A 154 -36.90 -27.19 5.87
C HIS A 154 -37.27 -28.44 6.67
N ALA A 155 -37.04 -28.38 7.99
CA ALA A 155 -37.62 -29.33 8.94
C ALA A 155 -39.13 -29.10 8.91
N GLY A 156 -39.80 -29.83 8.02
CA GLY A 156 -41.25 -29.89 7.94
C GLY A 156 -41.79 -30.44 9.26
N SER A 157 -42.69 -29.68 9.87
CA SER A 157 -43.52 -30.10 10.98
C SER A 157 -44.23 -31.41 10.65
N GLY A 158 -44.10 -32.39 11.56
CA GLY A 158 -44.91 -33.59 11.65
C GLY A 158 -45.29 -33.83 13.10
#